data_AF-A0A4S1FE82-F1
#
_entry.id   AF-A0A4S1FE82-F1
#
_cell.length_a   1.000
_cell.length_b   1.000
_cell.length_c   1.000
_cell.angle_alpha   90.00
_cell.angle_beta   90.00
_cell.angle_gamma   90.00
#
_symmetry.space_group_name_H-M   'P 1'
#
loop_
_entity.id
_entity.type
_entity.pdbx_description
1 polymer ?
#
loop_
_entity_poly.entity_id
_entity_poly.type
_entity_poly.pdbx_seq_one_letter_code
_entity_poly.pdbx_strand_id
1 'polypeptide(L)'
;SEAKPTWYTAVPTMHQAILPRAARNPEQLAEAKLRFIRSSSASLPAQVMAELEATFGCPVIESYGMTEAAHQMASNRLPPGLRKPGSVGASA
;
A
#
# COMPACT_ATOMS: atom_id res chain seq x y z
N SER A 1 5.48 17.39 -12.02
CA SER A 1 4.08 16.90 -12.01
C SER A 1 3.24 17.89 -11.24
N GLU A 2 2.09 18.33 -11.77
CA GLU A 2 1.16 19.24 -11.05
C GLU A 2 0.44 18.52 -9.89
N ALA A 3 0.28 17.19 -10.01
CA ALA A 3 -0.29 16.36 -8.95
C ALA A 3 0.72 16.11 -7.82
N LYS A 4 0.28 16.34 -6.58
CA LYS A 4 0.99 16.05 -5.32
C LYS A 4 0.25 14.95 -4.54
N PRO A 5 0.30 13.69 -5.01
CA PRO A 5 -0.44 12.61 -4.35
C PRO A 5 0.07 12.42 -2.92
N THR A 6 -0.86 12.22 -1.98
CA THR A 6 -0.57 11.93 -0.57
C THR A 6 -0.79 10.46 -0.24
N TRP A 7 -1.23 9.65 -1.21
CA TRP A 7 -1.36 8.20 -1.17
C TRP A 7 -1.54 7.68 -2.59
N TYR A 8 -1.34 6.38 -2.80
CA TYR A 8 -1.71 5.71 -4.04
C TYR A 8 -2.26 4.31 -3.77
N THR A 9 -2.94 3.74 -4.75
CA THR A 9 -3.44 2.36 -4.72
C THR A 9 -2.88 1.57 -5.89
N ALA A 10 -2.50 0.32 -5.65
CA ALA A 10 -2.05 -0.59 -6.70
C ALA A 10 -2.29 -2.06 -6.33
N VAL A 11 -2.13 -2.96 -7.30
CA VAL A 11 -2.17 -4.41 -7.06
C VAL A 11 -0.77 -4.93 -6.69
N PRO A 12 -0.61 -6.10 -6.03
CA PRO A 12 0.69 -6.64 -5.62
C PRO A 12 1.77 -6.67 -6.72
N THR A 13 1.39 -7.01 -7.95
CA THR A 13 2.33 -7.05 -9.09
C THR A 13 2.86 -5.67 -9.47
N MET A 14 2.05 -4.62 -9.36
CA MET A 14 2.49 -3.25 -9.60
C MET A 14 3.48 -2.79 -8.52
N HIS A 15 3.24 -3.14 -7.26
CA HIS A 15 4.18 -2.82 -6.19
C HIS A 15 5.56 -3.45 -6.42
N GLN A 16 5.59 -4.71 -6.85
CA GLN A 16 6.84 -5.40 -7.21
C GLN A 16 7.59 -4.70 -8.36
N ALA A 17 6.87 -4.15 -9.34
CA ALA A 17 7.49 -3.38 -10.42
C ALA A 17 7.97 -1.99 -9.99
N ILE A 18 7.29 -1.37 -9.00
CA ILE A 18 7.64 -0.05 -8.47
C ILE A 18 8.92 -0.11 -7.64
N LEU A 19 9.12 -1.13 -6.82
CA LEU A 19 10.26 -1.24 -5.89
C LEU A 19 11.64 -1.07 -6.58
N PRO A 20 11.98 -1.80 -7.66
CA PRO A 20 13.25 -1.59 -8.37
C PRO A 20 13.39 -0.21 -9.00
N ARG A 21 12.28 0.46 -9.31
CA ARG A 21 12.31 1.80 -9.90
C ARG A 21 12.48 2.87 -8.81
N ALA A 22 11.80 2.72 -7.68
CA ALA A 22 11.94 3.57 -6.51
C ALA A 22 13.40 3.59 -6.01
N ALA A 23 14.04 2.41 -5.91
CA ALA A 23 15.45 2.30 -5.52
C ALA A 23 16.43 3.06 -6.42
N ARG A 24 16.06 3.29 -7.69
CA ARG A 24 16.87 4.04 -8.68
C ARG A 24 16.55 5.54 -8.74
N ASN A 25 15.54 6.00 -8.00
CA ASN A 25 14.98 7.36 -8.09
C ASN A 25 14.79 7.97 -6.68
N PRO A 26 15.88 8.13 -5.89
CA PRO A 26 15.80 8.55 -4.49
C PRO A 26 15.28 9.99 -4.32
N GLU A 27 15.54 10.89 -5.27
CA GLU A 27 15.04 12.27 -5.23
C GLU A 27 13.51 12.31 -5.35
N GLN A 28 12.96 11.54 -6.29
CA GLN A 28 11.52 11.44 -6.50
C GLN A 28 10.81 10.78 -5.31
N LEU A 29 11.50 9.86 -4.63
CA LEU A 29 11.03 9.22 -3.41
C LEU A 29 10.96 10.22 -2.25
N ALA A 30 11.96 11.08 -2.09
CA ALA A 30 11.99 12.11 -1.06
C ALA A 30 10.91 13.19 -1.29
N GLU A 31 10.57 13.48 -2.54
CA GLU A 31 9.47 14.38 -2.90
C GLU A 31 8.09 13.74 -2.67
N ALA A 32 8.00 12.41 -2.74
CA ALA A 32 6.77 11.65 -2.54
C ALA A 32 6.38 11.62 -1.05
N LYS A 33 5.69 12.68 -0.60
CA LYS A 33 5.13 12.80 0.76
C LYS A 33 3.87 11.94 0.95
N LEU A 34 4.01 10.63 0.76
CA LEU A 34 2.93 9.67 0.94
C LEU A 34 2.63 9.45 2.43
N ARG A 35 1.36 9.48 2.79
CA ARG A 35 0.87 9.14 4.13
C ARG A 35 0.61 7.65 4.29
N PHE A 36 0.22 6.98 3.21
CA PHE A 36 0.05 5.53 3.16
C PHE A 36 0.02 5.04 1.71
N ILE A 37 0.21 3.73 1.53
CA ILE A 37 0.07 3.00 0.27
C ILE A 37 -1.02 1.95 0.44
N ARG A 38 -1.94 1.84 -0.52
CA ARG A 38 -2.98 0.82 -0.51
C ARG A 38 -2.67 -0.29 -1.51
N SER A 39 -2.69 -1.53 -1.03
CA SER A 39 -2.70 -2.72 -1.87
C SER A 39 -4.10 -3.33 -1.93
N SER A 40 -4.55 -3.73 -3.11
CA SER A 40 -5.87 -4.31 -3.31
C SER A 40 -5.88 -5.42 -4.36
N SER A 41 -7.00 -6.13 -4.45
CA SER A 41 -7.33 -7.12 -5.49
C SER A 41 -6.63 -8.48 -5.39
N ALA A 42 -5.58 -8.61 -4.59
CA ALA A 42 -4.94 -9.89 -4.26
C ALA A 42 -4.15 -9.78 -2.94
N SER A 43 -3.81 -10.92 -2.34
CA SER A 43 -2.96 -10.97 -1.15
C SER A 43 -1.59 -10.35 -1.43
N LEU A 44 -1.14 -9.46 -0.55
CA LEU A 44 0.19 -8.87 -0.63
C LEU A 44 1.17 -9.74 0.18
N PRO A 45 2.27 -10.25 -0.43
CA PRO A 45 3.29 -10.96 0.33
C PRO A 45 3.89 -10.06 1.40
N ALA A 46 4.04 -10.57 2.63
CA ALA A 46 4.56 -9.79 3.76
C ALA A 46 5.93 -9.15 3.50
N GLN A 47 6.78 -9.83 2.71
CA GLN A 47 8.07 -9.29 2.27
C GLN A 47 7.90 -8.02 1.40
N VAL A 48 6.99 -8.04 0.42
CA VAL A 48 6.72 -6.89 -0.46
C VAL A 48 6.15 -5.73 0.36
N MET A 49 5.27 -6.03 1.32
CA MET A 49 4.75 -5.04 2.27
C MET A 49 5.89 -4.35 3.03
N ALA A 50 6.79 -5.13 3.64
CA ALA A 50 7.92 -4.60 4.39
C ALA A 50 8.89 -3.78 3.52
N GLU A 51 9.17 -4.24 2.30
CA GLU A 51 10.01 -3.52 1.33
C GLU A 51 9.40 -2.19 0.91
N LEU A 52 8.08 -2.13 0.68
CA LEU A 52 7.37 -0.89 0.39
C LEU A 52 7.41 0.08 1.56
N GLU A 53 7.19 -0.38 2.79
CA GLU A 53 7.24 0.48 3.98
C GLU A 53 8.64 1.06 4.19
N ALA A 54 9.67 0.23 4.03
CA ALA A 54 11.07 0.67 4.11
C ALA A 54 11.42 1.66 2.99
N THR A 55 10.94 1.42 1.78
CA THR A 55 11.24 2.26 0.61
C THR A 55 10.53 3.61 0.71
N PHE A 56 9.23 3.63 1.00
CA PHE A 56 8.42 4.85 0.97
C PHE A 56 8.27 5.55 2.33
N GLY A 57 8.76 4.94 3.42
CA GLY A 57 8.70 5.52 4.76
C GLY A 57 7.28 5.74 5.28
N CYS A 58 6.29 5.03 4.73
CA CYS A 58 4.89 5.20 5.07
C CYS A 58 4.18 3.83 5.19
N PRO A 59 3.10 3.73 5.97
CA PRO A 59 2.39 2.47 6.17
C PRO A 59 1.76 1.95 4.87
N VAL A 60 1.84 0.64 4.66
CA VAL A 60 1.07 -0.06 3.63
C VAL A 60 -0.20 -0.64 4.27
N ILE A 61 -1.33 -0.53 3.58
CA ILE A 61 -2.60 -1.12 3.97
C ILE A 61 -3.05 -2.12 2.91
N GLU A 62 -3.37 -3.34 3.33
CA GLU A 62 -4.10 -4.28 2.50
C GLU A 62 -5.60 -3.99 2.60
N SER A 63 -6.26 -4.01 1.45
CA SER A 63 -7.71 -3.91 1.34
C SER A 63 -8.19 -5.03 0.44
N TYR A 64 -9.19 -5.76 0.93
CA TYR A 64 -9.86 -6.78 0.15
C TYR A 64 -11.26 -6.28 -0.19
N GLY A 65 -11.58 -6.32 -1.47
CA GLY A 65 -12.91 -6.04 -2.00
C GLY A 65 -13.19 -7.05 -3.11
N MET A 66 -14.42 -7.55 -3.13
CA MET A 66 -14.98 -8.31 -4.25
C MET A 66 -16.03 -7.43 -4.94
N THR A 67 -16.17 -7.56 -6.25
CA THR A 67 -17.20 -6.83 -7.02
C THR A 67 -18.62 -7.14 -6.53
N GLU A 68 -18.82 -8.33 -5.97
CA GLU A 68 -20.08 -8.90 -5.51
C GLU A 68 -20.49 -8.43 -4.10
N ALA A 69 -19.60 -7.77 -3.34
CA ALA A 69 -19.82 -7.46 -1.93
C ALA A 69 -19.32 -6.06 -1.50
N ALA A 70 -19.38 -5.07 -2.41
CA ALA A 70 -18.98 -3.67 -2.26
C ALA A 70 -17.45 -3.40 -2.30
N HIS A 71 -17.10 -2.19 -2.74
CA HIS A 71 -15.76 -1.76 -3.19
C HIS A 71 -14.63 -1.91 -2.15
N GLN A 72 -14.97 -2.11 -0.86
CA GLN A 72 -14.03 -2.32 0.24
C GLN A 72 -14.74 -3.08 1.38
N MET A 73 -14.48 -4.39 1.53
CA MET A 73 -15.14 -5.22 2.56
C MET A 73 -14.38 -5.23 3.89
N ALA A 74 -13.06 -5.06 3.86
CA ALA A 74 -12.20 -4.99 5.04
C ALA A 74 -10.92 -4.23 4.70
N SER A 75 -10.38 -3.51 5.70
CA SER A 75 -9.06 -2.90 5.61
C SER A 75 -8.35 -2.90 6.95
N ASN A 76 -7.03 -3.09 6.91
CA ASN A 76 -6.21 -2.83 8.08
C ASN A 76 -6.35 -1.37 8.51
N ARG A 77 -6.51 -1.15 9.82
CA ARG A 77 -6.67 0.20 10.37
C ARG A 77 -5.37 0.99 10.19
N LEU A 78 -5.50 2.27 9.83
CA LEU A 78 -4.38 3.22 9.90
C LEU A 78 -3.91 3.34 11.36
N PRO A 79 -2.63 3.69 11.61
CA PRO A 79 -2.15 4.00 12.95
C PRO A 79 -3.08 5.02 13.63
N PRO A 80 -3.51 4.77 14.90
CA PRO A 80 -2.95 3.84 15.88
C PRO A 80 -3.51 2.39 15.86
N GLY A 81 -4.25 1.99 14.82
CA GLY A 81 -4.85 0.66 14.74
C GLY A 81 -3.84 -0.49 14.53
N LEU A 82 -4.21 -1.69 14.98
CA LEU A 82 -3.40 -2.90 14.83
C LEU A 82 -3.35 -3.36 13.36
N ARG A 83 -2.16 -3.70 12.87
CA ARG A 83 -1.93 -4.23 11.52
C ARG A 83 -1.32 -5.63 11.63
N LYS A 84 -1.95 -6.63 11.01
CA LYS A 84 -1.46 -8.01 10.96
C LYS A 84 -1.10 -8.36 9.51
N PRO A 85 0.18 -8.63 9.19
CA PRO A 85 0.57 -9.09 7.86
C PRO A 85 -0.21 -10.34 7.44
N GLY A 86 -0.71 -10.38 6.21
CA GLY A 86 -1.53 -11.49 5.70
C GLY A 86 -2.98 -11.50 6.19
N SER A 87 -3.44 -10.43 6.83
CA SER A 87 -4.84 -10.24 7.24
C SER A 87 -5.37 -8.91 6.71
N VAL A 88 -6.65 -8.90 6.32
CA VAL A 88 -7.32 -7.73 5.74
C VAL A 88 -7.94 -6.79 6.79
N GLY A 89 -7.77 -7.09 8.09
CA GLY A 89 -8.35 -6.30 9.18
C GLY A 89 -9.83 -6.59 9.45
N ALA A 90 -10.47 -5.72 10.23
CA ALA A 90 -11.90 -5.83 10.54
C ALA A 90 -12.76 -5.49 9.31
N SER A 91 -13.95 -6.08 9.23
CA SER A 91 -14.96 -5.72 8.22
C SER A 91 -15.31 -4.24 8.31
N ALA A 92 -15.51 -3.60 7.16
CA ALA A 92 -15.95 -2.21 7.06
C ALA A 92 -17.34 -2.00 7.69
#